data_AF-A0A554VVE7-F1
#
_entry.id   AF-A0A554VVE7-F1
#
_cell.length_a   1.000
_cell.length_b   1.000
_cell.length_c   1.000
_cell.angle_alpha   90.00
_cell.angle_beta   90.00
_cell.angle_gamma   90.00
#
_symmetry.space_group_name_H-M   'P 1'
#
loop_
_entity.id
_entity.type
_entity.pdbx_description
1 polymer ?
#
loop_
_entity_poly.entity_id
_entity_poly.type
_entity_poly.pdbx_seq_one_letter_code
_entity_poly.pdbx_strand_id
1 'polypeptide(L)'
;MKQLGKLLGFVQDHPLVVTSIMAVLVAAHALLTGFAAIPNVWVALMDPARADPIASLCLGIAGSSSLVGGFAGVIIIFGLESSSARFRLFRAGGGKALQANWVSTMASAFTAVGLCLIAALLATAKELITVPWLIEMALGLLIHATVRMIWLMRRLMHLVKLEDAKSIDESNVKPIPPFGRKRTNG
;
A
#
# COMPACT_ATOMS: atom_id res chain seq x y z
N MET A 1 2.82 20.46 -15.39
CA MET A 1 1.66 19.53 -15.24
C MET A 1 1.72 18.29 -16.14
N LYS A 2 2.00 18.38 -17.46
CA LYS A 2 2.09 17.19 -18.36
C LYS A 2 3.14 16.14 -17.96
N GLN A 3 4.31 16.56 -17.46
CA GLN A 3 5.37 15.63 -17.02
C GLN A 3 5.00 14.88 -15.73
N LEU A 4 4.30 15.55 -14.81
CA LEU A 4 3.81 14.94 -13.56
C LEU A 4 2.82 13.80 -13.84
N GLY A 5 1.95 13.99 -14.85
CA GLY A 5 0.99 12.96 -15.28
C GLY A 5 1.66 11.73 -15.91
N LYS A 6 2.73 11.93 -16.70
CA LYS A 6 3.52 10.81 -17.25
C LYS A 6 4.26 10.03 -16.16
N LEU A 7 4.82 10.73 -15.18
CA LEU A 7 5.51 10.10 -14.05
C LEU A 7 4.53 9.27 -13.21
N LEU A 8 3.34 9.82 -12.93
CA LEU A 8 2.26 9.11 -12.22
C LEU A 8 1.78 7.87 -12.98
N GLY A 9 1.65 7.93 -14.31
CA GLY A 9 1.33 6.78 -15.14
C GLY A 9 2.39 5.69 -15.06
N PHE A 10 3.67 6.06 -15.20
CA PHE A 10 4.78 5.11 -15.12
C PHE A 10 4.87 4.39 -13.76
N VAL A 11 4.70 5.14 -12.66
CA VAL A 11 4.66 4.60 -11.28
C VAL A 11 3.48 3.62 -11.10
N GLN A 12 2.35 3.88 -11.75
CA GLN A 12 1.19 3.00 -11.76
C GLN A 12 1.46 1.72 -12.55
N ASP A 13 2.05 1.84 -13.74
CA ASP A 13 2.21 0.71 -14.68
C ASP A 13 3.35 -0.23 -14.30
N HIS A 14 4.35 0.23 -13.54
CA HIS A 14 5.51 -0.58 -13.15
C HIS A 14 5.73 -0.65 -11.64
N PRO A 15 4.92 -1.45 -10.93
CA PRO A 15 5.01 -1.53 -9.47
C PRO A 15 6.37 -1.99 -8.95
N LEU A 16 6.92 -3.01 -9.60
CA LEU A 16 8.21 -3.58 -9.22
C LEU A 16 9.35 -2.58 -9.36
N VAL A 17 9.30 -1.68 -10.36
CA VAL A 17 10.33 -0.65 -10.54
C VAL A 17 10.35 0.29 -9.34
N VAL A 18 9.18 0.67 -8.82
CA VAL A 18 9.08 1.53 -7.63
C VAL A 18 9.66 0.81 -6.41
N THR A 19 9.28 -0.46 -6.19
CA THR A 19 9.83 -1.28 -5.10
C THR A 19 11.35 -1.43 -5.22
N SER A 20 11.87 -1.67 -6.43
CA SER A 20 13.31 -1.77 -6.69
C SER A 20 14.05 -0.47 -6.43
N ILE A 21 13.48 0.67 -6.85
CA ILE A 21 14.05 1.99 -6.56
C ILE A 21 14.12 2.21 -5.05
N MET A 22 13.06 1.85 -4.32
CA MET A 22 13.05 1.97 -2.86
C MET A 22 14.14 1.12 -2.21
N ALA A 23 14.30 -0.14 -2.64
CA ALA A 23 15.36 -1.01 -2.16
C ALA A 23 16.77 -0.41 -2.44
N VAL A 24 16.98 0.13 -3.64
CA VAL A 24 18.24 0.80 -4.02
C VAL A 24 18.49 2.03 -3.15
N LEU A 25 17.47 2.84 -2.89
CA LEU A 25 17.59 4.03 -2.04
C LEU A 25 17.94 3.68 -0.60
N VAL A 26 17.29 2.67 -0.01
CA VAL A 26 17.62 2.20 1.35
C VAL A 26 19.03 1.62 1.40
N ALA A 27 19.43 0.82 0.40
CA ALA A 27 20.79 0.29 0.31
C ALA A 27 21.84 1.41 0.17
N ALA A 28 21.57 2.41 -0.68
CA ALA A 28 22.43 3.58 -0.83
C ALA A 28 22.53 4.39 0.48
N HIS A 29 21.40 4.61 1.17
CA HIS A 29 21.38 5.28 2.47
C HIS A 29 22.21 4.52 3.51
N ALA A 30 22.07 3.19 3.59
CA ALA A 30 22.84 2.34 4.48
C ALA A 30 24.36 2.42 4.18
N LEU A 31 24.75 2.35 2.90
CA LEU A 31 26.14 2.43 2.48
C LEU A 31 26.75 3.81 2.77
N LEU A 32 26.08 4.89 2.36
CA LEU A 32 26.56 6.25 2.58
C LEU A 32 26.72 6.57 4.06
N THR A 33 25.81 6.06 4.89
CA THR A 33 25.92 6.17 6.35
C THR A 33 27.07 5.34 6.91
N GLY A 34 27.26 4.12 6.41
CA GLY A 34 28.37 3.24 6.79
C GLY A 34 29.75 3.81 6.45
N PHE A 35 29.86 4.57 5.37
CA PHE A 35 31.08 5.31 4.99
C PHE A 35 31.21 6.69 5.67
N ALA A 36 30.33 7.02 6.61
CA ALA A 36 30.27 8.34 7.27
C ALA A 36 30.15 9.53 6.29
N ALA A 37 29.65 9.29 5.07
CA ALA A 37 29.43 10.32 4.07
C ALA A 37 28.21 11.19 4.42
N ILE A 38 27.23 10.62 5.14
CA ILE A 38 26.04 11.31 5.65
C ILE A 38 25.72 10.87 7.09
N PRO A 39 25.03 11.72 7.89
CA PRO A 39 24.64 11.37 9.25
C PRO A 39 23.63 10.21 9.31
N ASN A 40 23.80 9.32 10.28
CA ASN A 40 22.84 8.25 10.54
C ASN A 40 21.62 8.77 11.30
N VAL A 41 20.51 9.00 10.59
CA VAL A 41 19.23 9.41 11.21
C VAL A 41 18.62 8.34 12.12
N TRP A 42 19.03 7.08 11.96
CA TRP A 42 18.54 5.94 12.71
C TRP A 42 19.46 5.49 13.83
N VAL A 43 20.48 6.29 14.20
CA VAL A 43 21.46 5.90 15.23
C VAL A 43 20.81 5.47 16.55
N ALA A 44 19.68 6.07 16.92
CA ALA A 44 18.93 5.72 18.13
C ALA A 44 18.31 4.31 18.09
N LEU A 45 18.11 3.73 16.91
CA LEU A 45 17.63 2.36 16.71
C LEU A 45 18.76 1.33 16.78
N MET A 46 20.01 1.78 17.00
CA MET A 46 21.18 0.91 17.15
C MET A 46 21.60 0.75 18.62
N ASP A 47 20.87 1.35 19.56
CA ASP A 47 21.16 1.33 21.00
C ASP A 47 20.69 0.00 21.65
N PRO A 48 21.61 -0.85 22.17
CA PRO A 48 21.26 -2.12 22.81
C PRO A 48 20.34 -1.97 24.04
N ALA A 49 20.37 -0.81 24.70
CA ALA A 49 19.48 -0.53 25.83
C ALA A 49 18.00 -0.38 25.40
N ARG A 50 17.74 -0.25 24.10
CA ARG A 50 16.40 -0.05 23.52
C ARG A 50 15.90 -1.25 22.73
N ALA A 51 16.57 -2.41 22.83
CA ALA A 51 16.23 -3.62 22.09
C ALA A 51 14.73 -3.99 22.20
N ASP A 52 14.16 -4.02 23.40
CA ASP A 52 12.75 -4.40 23.60
C ASP A 52 11.76 -3.37 23.03
N PRO A 53 11.93 -2.04 23.28
CA PRO A 53 11.15 -1.01 22.57
C PRO A 53 11.24 -1.09 21.04
N ILE A 54 12.41 -1.38 20.49
CA ILE A 54 12.63 -1.50 19.05
C ILE A 54 11.89 -2.73 18.50
N ALA A 55 11.98 -3.88 19.17
CA ALA A 55 11.23 -5.07 18.78
C ALA A 55 9.71 -4.82 18.80
N SER A 56 9.22 -4.10 19.82
CA SER A 56 7.81 -3.70 19.92
C SER A 56 7.38 -2.76 18.78
N LEU A 57 8.23 -1.79 18.41
CA LEU A 57 8.01 -0.92 17.26
C LEU A 57 7.91 -1.73 15.96
N CYS A 58 8.84 -2.65 15.72
CA CYS A 58 8.82 -3.54 14.56
C CYS A 58 7.51 -4.34 14.48
N LEU A 59 7.05 -4.92 15.58
CA LEU A 59 5.79 -5.65 15.63
C LEU A 59 4.57 -4.75 15.38
N GLY A 60 4.59 -3.50 15.85
CA GLY A 60 3.54 -2.53 15.55
C GLY A 60 3.44 -2.18 14.06
N ILE A 61 4.59 -2.03 13.39
CA ILE A 61 4.66 -1.82 11.94
C ILE A 61 4.18 -3.07 11.19
N ALA A 62 4.62 -4.26 11.62
CA ALA A 62 4.17 -5.53 11.06
C ALA A 62 2.64 -5.69 11.15
N GLY A 63 2.05 -5.41 12.33
CA GLY A 63 0.61 -5.44 12.53
C GLY A 63 -0.13 -4.50 11.59
N SER A 64 0.35 -3.26 11.48
CA SER A 64 -0.21 -2.25 10.56
C SER A 64 -0.14 -2.70 9.10
N SER A 65 0.98 -3.30 8.69
CA SER A 65 1.16 -3.80 7.33
C SER A 65 0.30 -5.02 7.02
N SER A 66 0.11 -5.93 8.00
CA SER A 66 -0.80 -7.06 7.87
C SER A 66 -2.24 -6.61 7.62
N LEU A 67 -2.70 -5.57 8.32
CA LEU A 67 -4.02 -4.98 8.09
C LEU A 67 -4.16 -4.47 6.64
N VAL A 68 -3.18 -3.72 6.16
CA VAL A 68 -3.17 -3.21 4.77
C VAL A 68 -3.19 -4.37 3.76
N GLY A 69 -2.39 -5.42 3.99
CA GLY A 69 -2.40 -6.62 3.15
C GLY A 69 -3.75 -7.32 3.13
N GLY A 70 -4.39 -7.49 4.28
CA GLY A 70 -5.72 -8.08 4.40
C GLY A 70 -6.80 -7.28 3.68
N PHE A 71 -6.83 -5.97 3.87
CA PHE A 71 -7.78 -5.08 3.16
C PHE A 71 -7.55 -5.09 1.65
N ALA A 72 -6.30 -5.08 1.20
CA ALA A 72 -5.98 -5.20 -0.23
C ALA A 72 -6.53 -6.52 -0.80
N GLY A 73 -6.38 -7.64 -0.09
CA GLY A 73 -6.94 -8.93 -0.48
C GLY A 73 -8.46 -8.89 -0.67
N VAL A 74 -9.19 -8.31 0.28
CA VAL A 74 -10.65 -8.14 0.21
C VAL A 74 -11.06 -7.31 -1.02
N ILE A 75 -10.40 -6.18 -1.26
CA ILE A 75 -10.65 -5.31 -2.43
C ILE A 75 -10.44 -6.08 -3.74
N ILE A 76 -9.38 -6.88 -3.81
CA ILE A 76 -9.06 -7.69 -4.99
C ILE A 76 -10.15 -8.74 -5.24
N ILE A 77 -10.59 -9.46 -4.20
CA ILE A 77 -11.66 -10.46 -4.30
C ILE A 77 -12.95 -9.81 -4.80
N PHE A 78 -13.38 -8.70 -4.20
CA PHE A 78 -14.55 -7.95 -4.69
C PHE A 78 -14.41 -7.53 -6.16
N GLY A 79 -13.21 -7.09 -6.56
CA GLY A 79 -12.91 -6.73 -7.94
C GLY A 79 -12.98 -7.92 -8.91
N LEU A 80 -12.63 -9.12 -8.46
CA LEU A 80 -12.65 -10.36 -9.25
C LEU A 80 -14.05 -10.97 -9.35
N GLU A 81 -14.78 -11.05 -8.24
CA GLU A 81 -16.09 -11.70 -8.15
C GLU A 81 -17.22 -10.91 -8.80
N SER A 82 -17.07 -9.59 -8.96
CA SER A 82 -18.10 -8.77 -9.60
C SER A 82 -18.43 -9.26 -11.02
N SER A 83 -19.71 -9.59 -11.22
CA SER A 83 -20.29 -10.08 -12.48
C SER A 83 -20.86 -8.97 -13.35
N SER A 84 -20.72 -7.70 -12.97
CA SER A 84 -21.20 -6.57 -13.77
C SER A 84 -20.41 -6.41 -15.08
N ALA A 85 -21.06 -5.85 -16.11
CA ALA A 85 -20.42 -5.63 -17.42
C ALA A 85 -19.24 -4.65 -17.32
N ARG A 86 -19.35 -3.60 -16.50
CA ARG A 86 -18.27 -2.63 -16.29
C ARG A 86 -17.07 -3.22 -15.59
N PHE A 87 -17.25 -4.10 -14.60
CA PHE A 87 -16.12 -4.77 -13.95
C PHE A 87 -15.43 -5.74 -14.91
N ARG A 88 -16.18 -6.45 -15.77
CA ARG A 88 -15.57 -7.25 -16.85
C ARG A 88 -14.73 -6.38 -17.79
N LEU A 89 -15.26 -5.26 -18.26
CA LEU A 89 -14.53 -4.32 -19.11
C LEU A 89 -13.31 -3.72 -18.41
N PHE A 90 -13.42 -3.39 -17.12
CA PHE A 90 -12.30 -2.91 -16.32
C PHE A 90 -11.19 -3.95 -16.20
N ARG A 91 -11.54 -5.22 -15.91
CA ARG A 91 -10.56 -6.32 -15.85
C ARG A 91 -9.93 -6.58 -17.21
N ALA A 92 -10.71 -6.56 -18.29
CA ALA A 92 -10.21 -6.73 -19.65
C ALA A 92 -9.28 -5.58 -20.08
N GLY A 93 -9.66 -4.33 -19.77
CA GLY A 93 -8.88 -3.15 -20.11
C GLY A 93 -7.62 -2.97 -19.25
N GLY A 94 -7.66 -3.39 -17.99
CA GLY A 94 -6.51 -3.35 -17.08
C GLY A 94 -5.52 -4.49 -17.29
N GLY A 95 -6.02 -5.67 -17.68
CA GLY A 95 -5.21 -6.84 -18.04
C GLY A 95 -4.07 -7.15 -17.07
N LYS A 96 -2.88 -7.38 -17.62
CA LYS A 96 -1.67 -7.71 -16.85
C LYS A 96 -1.22 -6.58 -15.91
N ALA A 97 -1.43 -5.32 -16.28
CA ALA A 97 -1.01 -4.18 -15.46
C ALA A 97 -1.85 -4.10 -14.17
N LEU A 98 -3.15 -4.34 -14.26
CA LEU A 98 -4.03 -4.42 -13.09
C LEU A 98 -3.63 -5.57 -12.16
N GLN A 99 -3.38 -6.75 -12.72
CA GLN A 99 -2.92 -7.91 -11.94
C GLN A 99 -1.58 -7.64 -11.26
N ALA A 100 -0.61 -7.07 -11.98
CA ALA A 100 0.69 -6.71 -11.41
C ALA A 100 0.57 -5.71 -10.26
N ASN A 101 -0.33 -4.73 -10.39
CA ASN A 101 -0.64 -3.77 -9.33
C ASN A 101 -1.21 -4.44 -8.08
N TRP A 102 -2.17 -5.35 -8.26
CA TRP A 102 -2.79 -6.11 -7.16
C TRP A 102 -1.78 -6.98 -6.43
N VAL A 103 -1.03 -7.78 -7.19
CA VAL A 103 0.01 -8.66 -6.64
C VAL A 103 1.08 -7.83 -5.91
N SER A 104 1.57 -6.75 -6.53
CA SER A 104 2.61 -5.91 -5.92
C SER A 104 2.13 -5.22 -4.64
N THR A 105 0.87 -4.79 -4.58
CA THR A 105 0.31 -4.16 -3.37
C THR A 105 0.30 -5.15 -2.20
N MET A 106 -0.19 -6.37 -2.42
CA MET A 106 -0.17 -7.42 -1.39
C MET A 106 1.26 -7.85 -1.04
N ALA A 107 2.09 -8.10 -2.05
CA ALA A 107 3.48 -8.53 -1.85
C ALA A 107 4.26 -7.49 -1.02
N SER A 108 4.12 -6.19 -1.33
CA SER A 108 4.78 -5.13 -0.57
C SER A 108 4.37 -5.13 0.90
N ALA A 109 3.06 -5.28 1.18
CA ALA A 109 2.55 -5.34 2.54
C ALA A 109 3.11 -6.56 3.31
N PHE A 110 3.08 -7.75 2.71
CA PHE A 110 3.61 -8.96 3.35
C PHE A 110 5.13 -8.98 3.47
N THR A 111 5.86 -8.41 2.50
CA THR A 111 7.31 -8.22 2.61
C THR A 111 7.64 -7.29 3.75
N ALA A 112 6.91 -6.18 3.95
CA ALA A 112 7.10 -5.31 5.10
C ALA A 112 6.87 -6.04 6.44
N VAL A 113 5.86 -6.93 6.52
CA VAL A 113 5.66 -7.81 7.69
C VAL A 113 6.90 -8.67 7.91
N GLY A 114 7.38 -9.39 6.89
CA GLY A 114 8.55 -10.25 7.00
C GLY A 114 9.81 -9.51 7.44
N LEU A 115 10.08 -8.33 6.86
CA LEU A 115 11.20 -7.47 7.24
C LEU A 115 11.10 -7.04 8.71
N CYS A 116 9.92 -6.64 9.17
CA CYS A 116 9.71 -6.26 10.57
C CYS A 116 9.87 -7.44 11.53
N LEU A 117 9.43 -8.64 11.14
CA LEU A 117 9.62 -9.84 11.96
C LEU A 117 11.11 -10.20 12.09
N ILE A 118 11.86 -10.14 10.99
CA ILE A 118 13.32 -10.33 11.00
C ILE A 118 13.99 -9.25 11.87
N ALA A 119 13.60 -7.99 11.71
CA ALA A 119 14.12 -6.87 12.50
C ALA A 119 13.82 -7.03 13.99
N ALA A 120 12.63 -7.50 14.37
CA ALA A 120 12.26 -7.78 15.75
C ALA A 120 13.13 -8.91 16.34
N LEU A 121 13.34 -9.99 15.59
CA LEU A 121 14.22 -11.09 16.01
C LEU A 121 15.66 -10.61 16.23
N LEU A 122 16.20 -9.84 15.29
CA LEU A 122 17.54 -9.25 15.42
C LEU A 122 17.63 -8.29 16.61
N ALA A 123 16.59 -7.50 16.86
CA ALA A 123 16.52 -6.63 18.02
C ALA A 123 16.54 -7.43 19.34
N THR A 124 15.77 -8.52 19.43
CA THR A 124 15.79 -9.41 20.60
C THR A 124 17.15 -10.11 20.79
N ALA A 125 17.86 -10.38 19.69
CA ALA A 125 19.23 -10.93 19.71
C ALA A 125 20.31 -9.85 19.99
N LYS A 126 19.92 -8.58 20.13
CA LYS A 126 20.81 -7.40 20.28
C LYS A 126 21.73 -7.15 19.08
N GLU A 127 21.39 -7.71 17.91
CA GLU A 127 22.07 -7.48 16.64
C GLU A 127 21.43 -6.27 15.92
N LEU A 128 21.78 -5.06 16.37
CA LEU A 128 21.06 -3.84 15.97
C LEU A 128 21.62 -3.12 14.74
N ILE A 129 22.73 -3.59 14.16
CA ILE A 129 23.40 -2.89 13.05
C ILE A 129 22.51 -2.86 11.81
N THR A 130 21.77 -3.93 11.55
CA THR A 130 20.95 -4.11 10.34
C THR A 130 19.49 -3.70 10.54
N VAL A 131 19.03 -3.64 11.78
CA VAL A 131 17.63 -3.35 12.17
C VAL A 131 17.09 -2.04 11.57
N PRO A 132 17.81 -0.90 11.62
CA PRO A 132 17.37 0.35 11.00
C PRO A 132 16.95 0.23 9.54
N TRP A 133 17.74 -0.48 8.74
CA TRP A 133 17.55 -0.56 7.29
C TRP A 133 16.36 -1.46 6.93
N LEU A 134 16.14 -2.51 7.72
CA LEU A 134 14.95 -3.34 7.61
C LEU A 134 13.69 -2.56 7.96
N ILE A 135 13.72 -1.75 9.02
CA ILE A 135 12.61 -0.87 9.42
C ILE A 135 12.34 0.17 8.33
N GLU A 136 13.37 0.84 7.82
CA GLU A 136 13.23 1.85 6.77
C GLU A 136 12.59 1.28 5.50
N MET A 137 13.07 0.11 5.05
CA MET A 137 12.48 -0.57 3.90
C MET A 137 11.03 -1.01 4.17
N ALA A 138 10.75 -1.56 5.37
CA ALA A 138 9.41 -1.98 5.73
C ALA A 138 8.42 -0.81 5.79
N LEU A 139 8.81 0.33 6.37
CA LEU A 139 7.99 1.55 6.39
C LEU A 139 7.72 2.07 4.98
N GLY A 140 8.75 2.08 4.13
CA GLY A 140 8.59 2.42 2.73
C GLY A 140 7.56 1.53 2.04
N LEU A 141 7.72 0.22 2.14
CA LEU A 141 6.81 -0.76 1.53
C LEU A 141 5.38 -0.66 2.08
N LEU A 142 5.22 -0.40 3.38
CA LEU A 142 3.94 -0.15 4.02
C LEU A 142 3.25 1.06 3.39
N ILE A 143 3.93 2.22 3.37
CA ILE A 143 3.40 3.45 2.77
C ILE A 143 3.05 3.21 1.30
N HIS A 144 3.93 2.52 0.57
CA HIS A 144 3.71 2.17 -0.83
C HIS A 144 2.44 1.34 -1.03
N ALA A 145 2.26 0.28 -0.25
CA ALA A 145 1.10 -0.58 -0.29
C ALA A 145 -0.19 0.18 0.09
N THR A 146 -0.15 1.00 1.15
CA THR A 146 -1.29 1.81 1.59
C THR A 146 -1.75 2.78 0.50
N VAL A 147 -0.82 3.53 -0.12
CA VAL A 147 -1.15 4.49 -1.18
C VAL A 147 -1.77 3.78 -2.38
N ARG A 148 -1.20 2.64 -2.82
CA ARG A 148 -1.77 1.85 -3.93
C ARG A 148 -3.14 1.28 -3.58
N MET A 149 -3.32 0.76 -2.37
CA MET A 149 -4.61 0.23 -1.91
C MET A 149 -5.69 1.31 -1.95
N ILE A 150 -5.43 2.50 -1.43
CA ILE A 150 -6.37 3.63 -1.47
C ILE A 150 -6.71 4.00 -2.92
N TRP A 151 -5.72 4.00 -3.81
CA TRP A 151 -5.93 4.28 -5.22
C TRP A 151 -6.83 3.21 -5.90
N LEU A 152 -6.54 1.93 -5.68
CA LEU A 152 -7.35 0.81 -6.19
C LEU A 152 -8.79 0.90 -5.70
N MET A 153 -8.97 1.14 -4.40
CA MET A 153 -10.29 1.30 -3.79
C MET A 153 -11.08 2.44 -4.44
N ARG A 154 -10.45 3.62 -4.65
CA ARG A 154 -11.08 4.75 -5.34
C ARG A 154 -11.52 4.41 -6.76
N ARG A 155 -10.72 3.64 -7.50
CA ARG A 155 -11.07 3.18 -8.85
C ARG A 155 -12.28 2.24 -8.82
N LEU A 156 -12.33 1.28 -7.90
CA LEU A 156 -13.48 0.37 -7.78
C LEU A 156 -14.74 1.12 -7.34
N MET A 157 -14.66 2.01 -6.35
CA MET A 157 -15.81 2.82 -5.92
C MET A 157 -16.39 3.65 -7.08
N HIS A 158 -15.52 4.20 -7.93
CA HIS A 158 -15.97 4.93 -9.11
C HIS A 158 -16.70 4.01 -10.11
N LEU A 159 -16.23 2.77 -10.30
CA LEU A 159 -16.91 1.79 -11.16
C LEU A 159 -18.28 1.39 -10.59
N VAL A 160 -18.37 1.15 -9.28
CA VAL A 160 -19.63 0.86 -8.59
C VAL A 160 -20.62 2.01 -8.76
N LYS A 161 -20.20 3.25 -8.48
CA LYS A 161 -21.05 4.43 -8.64
C LYS A 161 -21.61 4.56 -10.07
N LEU A 162 -20.78 4.27 -11.06
CA LEU A 162 -21.19 4.31 -12.46
C LEU A 162 -22.17 3.18 -12.83
N GLU A 163 -22.01 2.00 -12.25
CA GLU A 163 -22.93 0.88 -12.43
C GLU A 163 -24.28 1.17 -11.76
N ASP A 164 -24.26 1.65 -10.52
CA ASP A 164 -25.46 2.02 -9.76
C ASP A 164 -26.25 3.11 -10.50
N ALA A 165 -25.58 4.12 -11.03
CA ALA A 165 -26.23 5.18 -11.81
C ALA A 165 -26.95 4.64 -13.06
N LYS A 166 -26.38 3.64 -13.74
CA LYS A 166 -27.02 3.00 -14.90
C LYS A 166 -28.21 2.14 -14.49
N SER A 167 -28.06 1.37 -13.41
CA SER A 167 -29.15 0.53 -12.88
C SER A 167 -30.33 1.37 -12.40
N ILE A 168 -30.09 2.52 -11.78
CA ILE A 168 -31.12 3.48 -11.36
C ILE A 168 -31.86 4.05 -12.57
N ASP A 169 -31.14 4.45 -13.62
CA ASP A 169 -31.73 4.98 -14.85
C ASP A 169 -32.62 3.93 -15.55
N GLU A 170 -32.16 2.68 -15.63
CA GLU A 170 -32.90 1.57 -16.24
C GLU A 170 -34.12 1.12 -15.40
N SER A 171 -34.01 1.16 -14.08
CA SER A 171 -35.08 0.73 -13.18
C SER A 171 -36.12 1.83 -12.89
N ASN A 172 -35.83 3.08 -13.25
CA ASN A 172 -36.67 4.26 -12.95
C ASN A 172 -36.97 4.41 -11.43
N VAL A 173 -36.15 3.79 -10.57
CA VAL A 173 -36.31 3.82 -9.11
C VAL A 173 -35.61 5.05 -8.54
N LYS A 174 -36.30 5.85 -7.72
CA LYS A 174 -35.65 7.01 -7.06
C LYS A 174 -34.67 6.54 -5.97
N PRO A 175 -33.43 7.05 -5.96
CA PRO A 175 -32.46 6.69 -4.93
C PRO A 175 -32.90 7.17 -3.55
N ILE A 176 -32.68 6.32 -2.54
CA ILE A 176 -32.94 6.65 -1.13
C ILE A 176 -31.71 7.39 -0.59
N PRO A 177 -31.85 8.62 -0.06
CA PRO A 177 -30.72 9.37 0.45
C PRO A 177 -30.14 8.69 1.70
N PRO A 178 -28.80 8.52 1.79
CA PRO A 178 -28.15 7.81 2.91
C PRO A 178 -28.25 8.58 4.24
N PHE A 179 -28.47 9.89 4.16
CA PHE A 179 -28.76 10.74 5.31
C PHE A 179 -30.11 11.38 5.05
N GLY A 180 -31.15 10.92 5.74
CA GLY A 180 -32.53 11.29 5.50
C GLY A 180 -32.79 12.80 5.65
N ARG A 181 -32.60 13.57 4.57
CA ARG A 181 -33.23 14.89 4.45
C ARG A 181 -34.57 14.71 3.78
N LYS A 182 -35.64 14.74 4.57
CA LYS A 182 -36.98 15.06 4.07
C LYS A 182 -36.87 16.39 3.30
N ARG A 183 -37.20 16.39 2.01
CA ARG A 183 -37.48 17.66 1.30
C ARG A 183 -38.67 18.29 2.01
N THR A 184 -38.44 19.40 2.71
CA THR A 184 -39.52 20.32 3.06
C THR A 184 -39.98 20.95 1.75
N ASN A 185 -41.18 20.60 1.30
CA ASN A 185 -41.85 21.29 0.21
C ASN A 185 -42.10 22.73 0.66
N GLY A 186 -41.50 23.69 -0.04
CA GLY A 186 -41.89 25.09 -0.06
C GLY A 186 -42.30 25.43 -1.48
#